data_AF-A0A1M6I0J2-F1
#
_entry.id   AF-A0A1M6I0J2-F1
#
_cell.length_a   1.000
_cell.length_b   1.000
_cell.length_c   1.000
_cell.angle_alpha   90.00
_cell.angle_beta   90.00
_cell.angle_gamma   90.00
#
_symmetry.space_group_name_H-M   'P 1'
#
loop_
_entity.id
_entity.type
_entity.pdbx_description
1 polymer ?
#
loop_
_entity_poly.entity_id
_entity_poly.type
_entity_poly.pdbx_seq_one_letter_code
_entity_poly.pdbx_strand_id
1 'polypeptide(L)' 'MKIFSLIIAIVSGLLLSSTLICGLWIRANKVTDVSSLNFHMSIGIASVLFSLIAVILLMRLALRL' A
#
# COMPACT_ATOMS: atom_id res chain seq x y z
N MET A 1 20.95 -1.63 2.41
CA MET A 1 19.74 -2.43 2.16
C MET A 1 18.71 -2.37 3.29
N LYS A 2 19.07 -2.59 4.57
CA LYS A 2 18.09 -2.64 5.68
C LYS A 2 17.25 -1.36 5.84
N ILE A 3 17.89 -0.19 5.75
CA ILE A 3 17.21 1.11 5.87
C ILE A 3 16.21 1.32 4.73
N PHE A 4 16.59 1.00 3.48
CA PHE A 4 15.68 1.06 2.34
C PHE A 4 14.50 0.09 2.47
N SER A 5 14.74 -1.15 2.90
CA SER A 5 13.67 -2.11 3.18
C SER A 5 12.74 -1.62 4.29
N LEU A 6 13.28 -0.99 5.34
CA LEU A 6 12.50 -0.41 6.43
C LEU A 6 11.61 0.74 5.93
N ILE A 7 12.17 1.67 5.16
CA ILE A 7 11.42 2.80 4.58
C ILE A 7 10.28 2.27 3.70
N ILE A 8 10.58 1.34 2.79
CA ILE A 8 9.55 0.78 1.91
C ILE A 8 8.49 0.00 2.69
N ALA A 9 8.85 -0.72 3.75
CA ALA A 9 7.88 -1.39 4.60
C ALA A 9 6.97 -0.39 5.32
N ILE A 10 7.51 0.69 5.87
CA ILE A 10 6.73 1.76 6.52
C ILE A 10 5.77 2.41 5.51
N VAL A 11 6.27 2.79 4.34
CA VAL A 11 5.46 3.38 3.27
C VAL A 11 4.36 2.43 2.82
N SER A 12 4.69 1.14 2.58
CA SER A 12 3.70 0.12 2.20
C SER A 12 2.61 -0.02 3.26
N GLY A 13 2.98 -0.10 4.54
CA GLY A 13 2.04 -0.18 5.65
C GLY A 13 1.13 1.04 5.75
N LEU A 14 1.68 2.25 5.52
CA LEU A 14 0.91 3.49 5.52
C LEU A 14 -0.08 3.54 4.34
N LEU A 15 0.35 3.12 3.14
CA LEU A 15 -0.52 3.05 1.96
C LEU A 15 -1.64 2.01 2.14
N LEU A 16 -1.32 0.83 2.68
CA LEU A 16 -2.33 -0.20 2.98
C LEU A 16 -3.35 0.31 3.99
N SER A 17 -2.88 0.92 5.08
CA SER A 17 -3.74 1.46 6.12
C SER A 17 -4.68 2.54 5.57
N SER A 18 -4.15 3.45 4.73
CA SER A 18 -4.95 4.47 4.05
C SER A 18 -5.99 3.85 3.11
N THR A 19 -5.60 2.84 2.33
CA THR A 19 -6.49 2.11 1.41
C THR A 19 -7.63 1.41 2.15
N LEU A 20 -7.33 0.79 3.31
CA LEU A 20 -8.33 0.16 4.16
C LEU A 20 -9.28 1.19 4.77
N ILE A 21 -8.75 2.26 5.35
CA ILE A 21 -9.57 3.31 5.98
C ILE A 21 -10.50 3.95 4.95
N CYS A 22 -10.00 4.33 3.77
CA CYS A 22 -10.84 4.95 2.75
C CYS A 22 -11.84 3.94 2.14
N GLY A 23 -11.46 2.68 1.95
CA GLY A 23 -12.38 1.63 1.46
C GLY A 23 -13.51 1.36 2.46
N LEU A 24 -13.19 1.29 3.75
CA LEU A 24 -14.19 1.17 4.82
C LEU A 24 -15.10 2.40 4.88
N TRP A 25 -14.55 3.61 4.71
CA TRP A 25 -15.32 4.84 4.65
C TRP A 25 -16.29 4.87 3.45
N ILE A 26 -15.81 4.49 2.27
CA ILE A 26 -16.62 4.38 1.04
C ILE A 26 -17.79 3.42 1.28
N ARG A 27 -17.50 2.24 1.86
CA ARG A 27 -18.52 1.24 2.17
C ARG A 27 -19.53 1.74 3.21
N ALA A 28 -19.08 2.37 4.29
CA ALA A 28 -19.93 2.82 5.39
C ALA A 28 -20.88 3.95 4.94
N ASN A 29 -20.38 4.90 4.16
CA ASN A 29 -21.13 6.07 3.72
C ASN A 29 -21.77 5.92 2.33
N LYS A 30 -21.67 4.73 1.71
CA LYS A 30 -22.16 4.44 0.35
C LYS A 30 -21.68 5.50 -0.66
N VAL A 31 -20.42 5.86 -0.57
CA VAL A 31 -19.82 6.90 -1.41
C VAL A 31 -19.79 6.41 -2.86
N THR A 32 -20.44 7.16 -3.75
CA THR A 32 -20.51 6.85 -5.19
C THR A 32 -19.85 7.90 -6.06
N ASP A 33 -19.25 8.94 -5.46
CA ASP A 33 -18.58 9.97 -6.23
C ASP A 33 -17.29 9.41 -6.87
N VAL A 34 -17.13 9.70 -8.16
CA VAL A 34 -16.04 9.15 -8.98
C VAL A 34 -14.67 9.58 -8.46
N SER A 35 -14.57 10.75 -7.84
CA SER A 35 -13.32 11.29 -7.30
C SER A 35 -12.78 10.44 -6.15
N SER A 36 -13.62 10.14 -5.16
CA SER A 36 -13.29 9.29 -4.01
C SER A 36 -12.94 7.86 -4.44
N LEU A 37 -13.66 7.33 -5.43
CA LEU A 37 -13.38 6.00 -5.98
C LEU A 37 -12.04 5.97 -6.74
N ASN A 38 -11.75 6.99 -7.55
CA ASN A 38 -10.45 7.13 -8.23
C ASN A 38 -9.29 7.31 -7.23
N PHE A 39 -9.52 8.05 -6.15
CA PHE A 39 -8.53 8.20 -5.08
C PHE A 39 -8.24 6.85 -4.41
N HIS A 40 -9.27 6.09 -4.03
CA HIS A 40 -9.13 4.73 -3.50
C HIS A 40 -8.37 3.81 -4.48
N MET A 41 -8.73 3.83 -5.76
CA MET A 41 -8.07 3.04 -6.81
C MET A 41 -6.59 3.41 -6.92
N SER A 42 -6.26 4.71 -6.95
CA SER A 42 -4.88 5.19 -7.08
C SER A 42 -4.01 4.77 -5.91
N ILE A 43 -4.48 4.96 -4.66
CA ILE A 43 -3.72 4.54 -3.48
C ILE A 43 -3.64 3.01 -3.36
N GLY A 44 -4.68 2.29 -3.79
CA GLY A 44 -4.69 0.83 -3.85
C GLY A 44 -3.63 0.29 -4.82
N ILE A 45 -3.56 0.84 -6.03
CA ILE A 45 -2.52 0.48 -7.02
C ILE A 45 -1.13 0.77 -6.46
N ALA A 46 -0.92 1.97 -5.91
CA ALA A 46 0.35 2.33 -5.30
C ALA A 46 0.73 1.38 -4.14
N SER A 47 -0.25 0.98 -3.32
CA SER A 47 -0.04 0.06 -2.20
C SER A 47 0.43 -1.33 -2.67
N VAL A 48 -0.19 -1.86 -3.73
CA VAL A 48 0.19 -3.14 -4.34
C VAL A 48 1.61 -3.08 -4.90
N LEU A 49 1.95 -2.01 -5.64
CA LEU A 49 3.28 -1.83 -6.21
C LEU A 49 4.36 -1.74 -5.13
N PHE A 50 4.14 -0.92 -4.10
CA PHE A 50 5.09 -0.80 -2.99
C PHE A 50 5.23 -2.11 -2.21
N SER A 51 4.14 -2.85 -2.01
CA SER A 51 4.15 -4.16 -1.36
C SER A 51 4.95 -5.19 -2.16
N LEU A 52 4.81 -5.22 -3.48
CA LEU A 52 5.62 -6.09 -4.35
C LEU A 52 7.11 -5.77 -4.25
N ILE A 53 7.46 -4.49 -4.28
CA ILE A 53 8.86 -4.05 -4.09
C ILE A 53 9.35 -4.46 -2.69
N ALA A 54 8.53 -4.28 -1.65
CA ALA A 54 8.85 -4.69 -0.29
C ALA A 54 9.15 -6.19 -0.21
N VAL A 55 8.32 -7.02 -0.83
CA VAL A 55 8.50 -8.49 -0.89
C VAL A 55 9.79 -8.85 -1.61
N ILE A 56 10.10 -8.23 -2.75
CA ILE A 56 11.36 -8.49 -3.47
C ILE A 56 12.57 -8.12 -2.61
N LEU A 57 12.51 -6.98 -1.92
CA LEU A 57 13.59 -6.53 -1.04
C LEU A 57 13.75 -7.43 0.19
N LEU A 58 12.64 -7.88 0.79
CA LEU A 58 12.63 -8.84 1.88
C LEU A 58 13.19 -10.18 1.45
N MET A 59 12.78 -10.68 0.28
CA MET A 59 13.28 -11.94 -0.27
C MET A 59 14.79 -11.86 -0.51
N ARG A 60 15.32 -10.76 -1.08
CA ARG A 60 16.77 -10.55 -1.20
C ARG A 60 17.49 -10.46 0.15
N LEU A 61 16.85 -9.90 1.18
CA LEU A 61 17.43 -9.83 2.52
C LEU A 61 17.41 -11.19 3.24
N ALA A 62 16.39 -12.01 3.02
CA ALA A 62 16.21 -13.33 3.61
C ALA A 62 17.06 -14.40 2.89
N LEU A 63 17.20 -14.29 1.57
CA LEU A 63 17.91 -15.22 0.70
C LEU A 63 19.38 -14.81 0.50
N ARG A 64 20.06 -14.26 1.52
CA ARG A 64 21.49 -13.89 1.45
C ARG A 64 22.37 -15.10 1.06
N LEU A 65 22.51 -15.34 -0.24
CA LEU A 65 23.80 -15.37 -0.96
C LEU A 65 24.47 -13.99 -0.85
#